data_AF-A0A963VWA5-F1
#
_entry.id   AF-A0A963VWA5-F1
#
_cell.length_a   1.000
_cell.length_b   1.000
_cell.length_c   1.000
_cell.angle_alpha   90.00
_cell.angle_beta   90.00
_cell.angle_gamma   90.00
#
_symmetry.space_group_name_H-M   'P 1'
#
loop_
_entity.id
_entity.type
_entity.pdbx_description
1 polymer ?
#
loop_
_entity_poly.entity_id
_entity_poly.type
_entity_poly.pdbx_seq_one_letter_code
_entity_poly.pdbx_strand_id
1 'polypeptide(L)'
;MSRLKPAHDLSGLIRFADRAPWDEIMADMLSEHIGLACEESGLDPDAMFELIGDHWQGPVWGCAFEDLLTQELEPDGLNLVDDYLKRRGWNEKAPNKAYMRALRDTVMSLYEVSEIVPGQSMTLRDLLRDSAPVTVREHSATQTLVTWDKVATRVLEVNGRFVISGALLPFSAQGAAEIIDAFNQLRQES
;
A
#
# COMPACT_ATOMS: atom_id res chain seq x y z
N MET A 1 13.53 -11.23 -20.13
CA MET A 1 12.83 -11.55 -18.86
C MET A 1 11.35 -11.37 -19.10
N SER A 2 10.54 -12.43 -18.94
CA SER A 2 9.08 -12.34 -19.04
C SER A 2 8.58 -11.46 -17.90
N ARG A 3 7.97 -10.30 -18.20
CA ARG A 3 7.24 -9.52 -17.20
C ARG A 3 6.06 -10.38 -16.75
N LEU A 4 6.16 -10.98 -15.57
CA LEU A 4 5.02 -11.62 -14.92
C LEU A 4 3.89 -10.59 -14.86
N LYS A 5 2.72 -10.96 -15.39
CA LYS A 5 1.53 -10.12 -15.25
C LYS A 5 1.18 -10.01 -13.77
N PRO A 6 0.82 -8.82 -13.27
CA PRO A 6 0.28 -8.68 -11.92
C PRO A 6 -0.86 -9.68 -11.72
N ALA A 7 -0.94 -10.29 -10.53
CA ALA A 7 -1.99 -11.25 -10.21
C ALA A 7 -3.40 -10.62 -10.31
N HIS A 8 -3.48 -9.30 -10.08
CA HIS A 8 -4.69 -8.49 -10.16
C HIS A 8 -4.41 -7.24 -11.01
N ASP A 9 -5.31 -6.92 -11.94
CA ASP A 9 -5.19 -5.76 -12.83
C ASP A 9 -5.96 -4.57 -12.27
N LEU A 10 -5.24 -3.51 -11.91
CA LEU A 10 -5.79 -2.23 -11.43
C LEU A 10 -5.79 -1.13 -12.47
N SER A 11 -5.35 -1.39 -13.71
CA SER A 11 -5.16 -0.35 -14.73
C SER A 11 -6.43 0.44 -15.08
N GLY A 12 -7.61 -0.18 -14.95
CA GLY A 12 -8.89 0.48 -15.11
C GLY A 12 -9.20 1.46 -13.98
N LEU A 13 -8.93 1.06 -12.74
CA LEU A 13 -9.14 1.87 -11.53
C LEU A 13 -8.15 3.04 -11.48
N ILE A 14 -6.87 2.80 -11.78
CA ILE A 14 -5.83 3.85 -11.84
C ILE A 14 -6.24 4.95 -12.83
N ARG A 15 -6.62 4.58 -14.07
CA ARG A 15 -7.10 5.54 -15.06
C ARG A 15 -8.42 6.23 -14.70
N PHE A 16 -9.17 5.66 -13.76
CA PHE A 16 -10.39 6.28 -13.26
C PHE A 16 -10.08 7.31 -12.18
N ALA A 17 -9.02 7.08 -11.38
CA ALA A 17 -8.51 8.03 -10.41
C ALA A 17 -7.89 9.28 -11.07
N ASP A 18 -7.42 9.19 -12.32
CA ASP A 18 -6.93 10.35 -13.11
C ASP A 18 -8.06 11.30 -13.58
N ARG A 19 -9.23 11.31 -12.92
CA ARG A 19 -10.38 12.12 -13.31
C ARG A 19 -11.07 12.72 -12.10
N ALA A 20 -11.51 13.96 -12.26
CA ALA A 20 -12.33 14.66 -11.28
C ALA A 20 -13.48 13.80 -10.70
N PRO A 21 -13.67 13.80 -9.37
CA PRO A 21 -12.90 14.58 -8.37
C PRO A 21 -11.60 13.90 -7.89
N TRP A 22 -11.31 12.69 -8.37
CA TRP A 22 -10.28 11.82 -7.78
C TRP A 22 -8.85 12.25 -8.08
N ASP A 23 -8.62 13.00 -9.15
CA ASP A 23 -7.31 13.50 -9.55
C ASP A 23 -6.77 14.53 -8.55
N GLU A 24 -7.61 15.48 -8.14
CA GLU A 24 -7.27 16.48 -7.11
C GLU A 24 -6.99 15.79 -5.76
N ILE A 25 -7.85 14.85 -5.35
CA ILE A 25 -7.68 14.14 -4.07
C ILE A 25 -6.44 13.25 -4.11
N MET A 26 -6.14 12.60 -5.23
CA MET A 26 -4.90 11.83 -5.38
C MET A 26 -3.66 12.73 -5.25
N ALA A 27 -3.72 13.96 -5.79
CA ALA A 27 -2.63 14.92 -5.63
C ALA A 27 -2.46 15.35 -4.16
N ASP A 28 -3.56 15.61 -3.46
CA ASP A 28 -3.55 15.94 -2.03
C ASP A 28 -2.98 14.78 -1.19
N MET A 29 -3.47 13.55 -1.40
CA MET A 29 -2.98 12.34 -0.73
C MET A 29 -1.47 12.14 -0.94
N LEU A 30 -1.01 12.37 -2.17
CA LEU A 30 0.41 12.27 -2.50
C LEU A 30 1.23 13.36 -1.81
N SER A 31 0.72 14.60 -1.74
CA SER A 31 1.37 15.70 -1.04
C SER A 31 1.45 15.44 0.47
N GLU A 32 0.42 14.87 1.07
CA GLU A 32 0.42 14.51 2.50
C GLU A 32 1.49 13.46 2.82
N HIS A 33 1.67 12.46 1.94
CA HIS A 33 2.66 11.39 2.11
C HIS A 33 4.10 11.90 2.18
N ILE A 34 4.41 13.02 1.54
CA ILE A 34 5.75 13.62 1.53
C ILE A 34 5.83 14.90 2.36
N GLY A 35 4.70 15.40 2.88
CA GLY A 35 4.61 16.72 3.52
C GLY A 35 5.57 16.88 4.67
N LEU A 36 5.62 15.89 5.59
CA LEU A 36 6.57 15.92 6.71
C LEU A 36 8.02 15.93 6.24
N ALA A 37 8.36 15.12 5.23
CA ALA A 37 9.71 15.09 4.68
C ALA A 37 10.08 16.43 4.00
N CYS A 38 9.12 17.06 3.30
CA CYS A 38 9.28 18.39 2.72
C CYS A 38 9.55 19.44 3.82
N GLU A 39 8.77 19.43 4.90
CA GLU A 39 8.95 20.35 6.03
C GLU A 39 10.32 20.18 6.71
N GLU A 40 10.73 18.95 6.98
CA GLU A 40 12.01 18.66 7.65
C GLU A 40 13.22 18.99 6.78
N SER A 41 13.12 18.78 5.47
CA SER A 41 14.20 19.04 4.52
C SER A 41 14.22 20.48 3.99
N GLY A 42 13.12 21.22 4.14
CA GLY A 42 12.91 22.52 3.52
C GLY A 42 12.78 22.46 1.99
N LEU A 43 12.52 21.29 1.42
CA LEU A 43 12.32 21.08 -0.01
C LEU A 43 10.85 21.22 -0.37
N ASP A 44 10.58 21.80 -1.54
CA ASP A 44 9.24 21.72 -2.13
C ASP A 44 8.93 20.29 -2.63
N PRO A 45 7.66 19.98 -2.95
CA PRO A 45 7.26 18.65 -3.42
C PRO A 45 8.05 18.15 -4.64
N ASP A 46 8.32 19.02 -5.61
CA ASP A 46 9.00 18.64 -6.86
C ASP A 46 10.46 18.24 -6.57
N ALA A 47 11.18 19.04 -5.79
CA ALA A 47 12.55 18.74 -5.36
C ALA A 47 12.60 17.49 -4.47
N MET A 48 11.58 17.26 -3.64
CA MET A 48 11.46 16.03 -2.84
C MET A 48 11.30 14.79 -3.74
N PHE A 49 10.46 14.86 -4.77
CA PHE A 49 10.32 13.75 -5.72
C PHE A 49 11.60 13.48 -6.52
N GLU A 50 12.34 14.51 -6.90
CA GLU A 50 13.66 14.36 -7.51
C GLU A 50 14.64 13.66 -6.56
N LEU A 51 14.63 14.01 -5.26
CA LEU A 51 15.47 13.39 -4.24
C LEU A 51 15.11 11.91 -4.00
N ILE A 52 13.82 11.59 -3.92
CA ILE A 52 13.30 10.21 -3.78
C ILE A 52 13.77 9.35 -4.97
N GLY A 53 13.74 9.93 -6.17
CA GLY A 53 14.20 9.33 -7.41
C GLY A 53 13.31 8.20 -7.94
N ASP A 54 13.50 7.87 -9.22
CA ASP A 54 12.67 6.93 -10.00
C ASP A 54 12.45 5.57 -9.32
N HIS A 55 13.40 5.11 -8.52
CA HIS A 55 13.29 3.83 -7.82
C HIS A 55 12.16 3.82 -6.80
N TRP A 56 11.96 4.92 -6.07
CA TRP A 56 11.01 5.01 -4.95
C TRP A 56 9.76 5.82 -5.27
N GLN A 57 9.76 6.62 -6.34
CA GLN A 57 8.59 7.38 -6.78
C GLN A 57 7.36 6.48 -7.01
N GLY A 58 7.54 5.35 -7.70
CA GLY A 58 6.45 4.39 -7.94
C GLY A 58 5.86 3.80 -6.66
N PRO A 59 6.69 3.24 -5.76
CA PRO A 59 6.23 2.78 -4.45
C PRO A 59 5.54 3.85 -3.59
N VAL A 60 6.07 5.08 -3.53
CA VAL A 60 5.47 6.19 -2.78
C VAL A 60 4.10 6.56 -3.35
N TRP A 61 4.00 6.71 -4.67
CA TRP A 61 2.72 6.93 -5.35
C TRP A 61 1.74 5.78 -5.09
N GLY A 62 2.22 4.54 -5.12
CA GLY A 62 1.41 3.35 -4.84
C GLY A 62 0.85 3.34 -3.41
N CYS A 63 1.61 3.81 -2.42
CA CYS A 63 1.13 3.96 -1.05
C CYS A 63 -0.01 4.98 -0.97
N ALA A 64 0.22 6.18 -1.51
CA ALA A 64 -0.79 7.25 -1.54
C ALA A 64 -2.06 6.83 -2.30
N PHE A 65 -1.90 6.14 -3.42
CA PHE A 65 -3.02 5.62 -4.20
C PHE A 65 -3.81 4.58 -3.41
N GLU A 66 -3.14 3.62 -2.77
CA GLU A 66 -3.81 2.62 -1.94
C GLU A 66 -4.50 3.24 -0.72
N ASP A 67 -3.96 4.29 -0.11
CA ASP A 67 -4.64 5.04 0.96
C ASP A 67 -5.87 5.78 0.46
N LEU A 68 -5.82 6.39 -0.73
CA LEU A 68 -6.99 6.97 -1.37
C LEU A 68 -8.14 5.96 -1.54
N LEU A 69 -7.83 4.69 -1.82
CA LEU A 69 -8.85 3.65 -1.97
C LEU A 69 -9.66 3.40 -0.69
N THR A 70 -9.12 3.79 0.47
CA THR A 70 -9.76 3.64 1.79
C THR A 70 -10.60 4.85 2.19
N GLN A 71 -10.40 6.00 1.54
CA GLN A 71 -11.06 7.25 1.93
C GLN A 71 -12.53 7.30 1.51
N GLU A 72 -13.35 7.94 2.34
CA GLU A 72 -14.75 8.27 2.03
C GLU A 72 -14.86 9.81 2.01
N LEU A 73 -15.30 10.36 0.88
CA LEU A 73 -15.42 11.81 0.73
C LEU A 73 -16.73 12.31 1.33
N GLU A 74 -16.60 13.28 2.23
CA GLU A 74 -17.71 14.03 2.77
C GLU A 74 -18.37 14.93 1.70
N PRO A 75 -19.69 15.22 1.81
CA PRO A 75 -20.62 14.73 2.82
C PRO A 75 -21.29 13.39 2.47
N ASP A 76 -21.10 12.90 1.24
CA ASP A 76 -21.89 11.80 0.68
C ASP A 76 -21.28 10.41 0.92
N GLY A 77 -20.12 10.33 1.58
CA GLY A 77 -19.38 9.09 1.82
C GLY A 77 -18.89 8.45 0.52
N LEU A 78 -18.56 9.25 -0.49
CA LEU A 78 -18.17 8.73 -1.81
C LEU A 78 -16.78 8.08 -1.72
N ASN A 79 -16.66 6.81 -2.07
CA ASN A 79 -15.39 6.07 -2.13
C ASN A 79 -15.00 5.73 -3.59
N LEU A 80 -13.70 5.82 -3.90
CA LEU A 80 -13.15 5.61 -5.25
C LEU A 80 -13.43 4.20 -5.79
N VAL A 81 -13.22 3.17 -4.96
CA VAL A 81 -13.46 1.78 -5.36
C VAL A 81 -14.94 1.56 -5.66
N ASP A 82 -15.82 2.06 -4.80
CA ASP A 82 -17.26 1.90 -4.97
C ASP A 82 -17.78 2.64 -6.20
N ASP A 83 -17.35 3.89 -6.42
CA ASP A 83 -17.74 4.67 -7.59
C ASP A 83 -17.24 4.00 -8.89
N TYR A 84 -15.98 3.54 -8.89
CA TYR A 84 -15.41 2.81 -10.01
C TYR A 84 -16.21 1.54 -10.32
N LEU A 85 -16.44 0.68 -9.32
CA LEU A 85 -17.14 -0.58 -9.50
C LEU A 85 -18.61 -0.37 -9.89
N LYS A 86 -19.26 0.69 -9.41
CA LYS A 86 -20.62 1.07 -9.82
C LYS A 86 -20.68 1.45 -11.30
N ARG A 87 -19.72 2.21 -11.81
CA ARG A 87 -19.73 2.69 -13.21
C ARG A 87 -19.13 1.71 -14.22
N ARG A 88 -18.10 0.97 -13.81
CA ARG A 88 -17.24 0.16 -14.71
C ARG A 88 -17.13 -1.30 -14.31
N GLY A 89 -17.64 -1.69 -13.13
CA GLY A 89 -17.46 -3.04 -12.58
C GLY A 89 -18.08 -4.17 -13.39
N TRP A 90 -18.96 -3.89 -14.37
CA TRP A 90 -19.47 -4.89 -15.31
C TRP A 90 -18.40 -5.39 -16.29
N ASN A 91 -17.37 -4.59 -16.58
CA ASN A 91 -16.21 -5.00 -17.39
C ASN A 91 -15.10 -5.67 -16.57
N GLU A 92 -15.18 -5.60 -15.24
CA GLU A 92 -14.16 -6.15 -14.36
C GLU A 92 -14.32 -7.65 -14.13
N LYS A 93 -13.20 -8.34 -14.00
CA LYS A 93 -13.19 -9.75 -13.59
C LYS A 93 -13.48 -9.87 -12.10
N ALA A 94 -14.17 -10.94 -11.70
CA ALA A 94 -14.52 -11.15 -10.28
C ALA A 94 -13.30 -11.09 -9.32
N PRO A 95 -12.13 -11.68 -9.63
CA PRO A 95 -10.94 -11.55 -8.78
C PRO A 95 -10.42 -10.12 -8.63
N ASN A 96 -10.52 -9.29 -9.68
CA ASN A 96 -10.11 -7.88 -9.60
C ASN A 96 -11.06 -7.10 -8.68
N LYS A 97 -12.38 -7.31 -8.80
CA LYS A 97 -13.36 -6.66 -7.91
C LYS A 97 -13.15 -7.04 -6.46
N ALA A 98 -12.86 -8.32 -6.18
CA ALA A 98 -12.57 -8.79 -4.83
C ALA A 98 -11.29 -8.14 -4.28
N TYR A 99 -10.24 -8.06 -5.10
CA TYR A 99 -8.99 -7.40 -4.73
C TYR A 99 -9.15 -5.90 -4.48
N MET A 100 -9.91 -5.18 -5.33
CA MET A 100 -10.19 -3.75 -5.13
C MET A 100 -10.96 -3.48 -3.83
N ARG A 101 -11.94 -4.33 -3.49
CA ARG A 101 -12.65 -4.22 -2.21
C ARG A 101 -11.75 -4.53 -1.03
N ALA A 102 -10.94 -5.59 -1.11
CA ALA A 102 -9.97 -5.90 -0.07
C ALA A 102 -8.98 -4.74 0.16
N LEU A 103 -8.53 -4.05 -0.90
CA LEU A 103 -7.71 -2.85 -0.76
C LEU A 103 -8.44 -1.73 -0.01
N ARG A 104 -9.70 -1.43 -0.37
CA ARG A 104 -10.52 -0.43 0.35
C ARG A 104 -10.63 -0.75 1.85
N ASP A 105 -10.81 -2.02 2.18
CA ASP A 105 -11.14 -2.45 3.55
C ASP A 105 -9.89 -2.75 4.40
N THR A 106 -8.69 -2.44 3.93
CA THR A 106 -7.44 -2.74 4.64
C THR A 106 -6.54 -1.53 4.80
N VAL A 107 -5.76 -1.55 5.88
CA VAL A 107 -4.78 -0.51 6.21
C VAL A 107 -3.36 -1.07 6.14
N MET A 108 -2.42 -0.20 5.83
CA MET A 108 -1.00 -0.55 5.83
C MET A 108 -0.53 -0.83 7.28
N SER A 109 0.40 -1.76 7.42
CA SER A 109 1.14 -1.96 8.67
C SER A 109 2.60 -2.26 8.37
N LEU A 110 3.42 -2.23 9.42
CA LEU A 110 4.82 -2.65 9.36
C LEU A 110 4.92 -4.12 9.76
N TYR A 111 5.54 -4.92 8.91
CA TYR A 111 5.73 -6.35 9.12
C TYR A 111 7.20 -6.72 9.13
N GLU A 112 7.54 -7.73 9.93
CA GLU A 112 8.78 -8.46 9.81
C GLU A 112 8.56 -9.78 9.08
N VAL A 113 9.46 -10.11 8.15
CA VAL A 113 9.46 -11.39 7.46
C VAL A 113 10.08 -12.45 8.35
N SER A 114 9.30 -13.46 8.76
CA SER A 114 9.78 -14.52 9.66
C SER A 114 10.18 -15.80 8.93
N GLU A 115 9.55 -16.09 7.79
CA GLU A 115 9.82 -17.29 6.98
C GLU A 115 9.62 -16.99 5.49
N ILE A 116 10.40 -17.63 4.61
CA ILE A 116 10.31 -17.44 3.15
C ILE A 116 10.41 -18.77 2.43
N VAL A 117 9.51 -18.97 1.46
CA VAL A 117 9.62 -19.97 0.40
C VAL A 117 9.75 -19.20 -0.92
N PRO A 118 10.97 -19.10 -1.50
CA PRO A 118 11.22 -18.27 -2.67
C PRO A 118 10.29 -18.58 -3.85
N GLY A 119 9.70 -17.54 -4.43
CA GLY A 119 8.76 -17.65 -5.56
C GLY A 119 7.36 -18.14 -5.18
N GLN A 120 7.05 -18.31 -3.89
CA GLN A 120 5.79 -18.91 -3.45
C GLN A 120 5.09 -18.14 -2.32
N SER A 121 5.78 -17.93 -1.20
CA SER A 121 5.15 -17.37 -0.01
C SER A 121 6.16 -16.85 0.99
N MET A 122 5.68 -16.00 1.89
CA MET A 122 6.39 -15.59 3.10
C MET A 122 5.43 -15.48 4.28
N THR A 123 5.95 -15.64 5.48
CA THR A 123 5.21 -15.39 6.73
C THR A 123 5.57 -14.01 7.25
N LEU A 124 4.55 -13.20 7.51
CA LEU A 124 4.66 -11.83 7.97
C LEU A 124 4.14 -11.71 9.39
N ARG A 125 4.96 -11.15 10.28
CA ARG A 125 4.60 -10.80 11.66
C ARG A 125 4.36 -9.31 11.73
N ASP A 126 3.14 -8.91 12.09
CA ASP A 126 2.81 -7.50 12.28
C ASP A 126 3.55 -6.95 13.52
N LEU A 127 4.21 -5.80 13.36
CA LEU A 127 5.01 -5.15 14.40
C LEU A 127 4.24 -4.04 15.12
N LEU A 128 3.13 -3.57 14.57
CA LEU A 128 2.34 -2.45 15.12
C LEU A 128 1.05 -2.93 15.77
N ARG A 129 0.48 -4.03 15.26
CA ARG A 129 -0.81 -4.58 15.68
C ARG A 129 -0.64 -5.97 16.29
N ASP A 130 -1.40 -6.24 17.34
CA ASP A 130 -1.42 -7.55 18.00
C ASP A 130 -2.25 -8.56 17.20
N SER A 131 -1.64 -9.10 16.15
CA SER A 131 -2.23 -10.09 15.26
C SER A 131 -1.30 -11.29 15.09
N ALA A 132 -1.90 -12.47 14.90
CA ALA A 132 -1.12 -13.67 14.62
C ALA A 132 -0.36 -13.51 13.30
N PRO A 133 0.87 -14.05 13.18
CA PRO A 133 1.59 -14.05 11.91
C PRO A 133 0.78 -14.67 10.77
N VAL A 134 0.87 -14.08 9.58
CA VAL A 134 0.10 -14.49 8.40
C VAL A 134 1.02 -14.93 7.28
N THR A 135 0.76 -16.10 6.70
CA THR A 135 1.45 -16.54 5.48
C THR A 135 0.75 -16.01 4.24
N VAL A 136 1.46 -15.17 3.48
CA VAL A 136 0.98 -14.56 2.24
C VAL A 136 1.54 -15.30 1.03
N ARG A 137 0.75 -15.42 -0.04
CA ARG A 137 1.25 -15.87 -1.35
C ARG A 137 1.86 -14.69 -2.09
N GLU A 138 3.12 -14.84 -2.44
CA GLU A 138 3.88 -13.79 -3.11
C GLU A 138 5.02 -14.45 -3.90
N HIS A 139 5.27 -13.99 -5.12
CA HIS A 139 6.25 -14.60 -6.01
C HIS A 139 7.51 -13.75 -6.23
N SER A 140 7.38 -12.43 -6.37
CA SER A 140 8.47 -11.55 -6.78
C SER A 140 9.27 -11.02 -5.59
N ALA A 141 8.60 -10.49 -4.57
CA ALA A 141 9.22 -10.00 -3.34
C ALA A 141 9.97 -11.11 -2.58
N THR A 142 9.46 -12.35 -2.59
CA THR A 142 10.13 -13.52 -2.00
C THR A 142 11.42 -13.94 -2.69
N GLN A 143 11.78 -13.33 -3.83
CA GLN A 143 13.07 -13.53 -4.49
C GLN A 143 14.16 -12.59 -3.98
N THR A 144 13.77 -11.48 -3.34
CA THR A 144 14.70 -10.44 -2.88
C THR A 144 14.69 -10.27 -1.37
N LEU A 145 13.53 -10.40 -0.74
CA LEU A 145 13.40 -10.31 0.72
C LEU A 145 14.04 -11.53 1.38
N VAL A 146 14.59 -11.29 2.58
CA VAL A 146 15.14 -12.31 3.46
C VAL A 146 14.47 -12.27 4.83
N THR A 147 14.64 -13.32 5.62
CA THR A 147 14.16 -13.32 7.01
C THR A 147 14.75 -12.12 7.78
N TRP A 148 13.93 -11.53 8.64
CA TRP A 148 14.20 -10.33 9.45
C TRP A 148 14.09 -8.99 8.72
N ASP A 149 13.92 -9.01 7.39
CA ASP A 149 13.56 -7.81 6.64
C ASP A 149 12.24 -7.24 7.17
N LYS A 150 12.15 -5.91 7.15
CA LYS A 150 10.98 -5.18 7.60
C LYS A 150 10.39 -4.44 6.43
N VAL A 151 9.09 -4.59 6.23
CA VAL A 151 8.38 -4.00 5.10
C VAL A 151 7.06 -3.40 5.57
N ALA A 152 6.71 -2.22 5.07
CA ALA A 152 5.37 -1.68 5.17
C ALA A 152 4.57 -2.06 3.93
N THR A 153 3.41 -2.68 4.12
CA THR A 153 2.51 -3.11 3.04
C THR A 153 1.10 -3.36 3.60
N ARG A 154 0.11 -3.64 2.75
CA ARG A 154 -1.20 -4.14 3.18
C ARG A 154 -1.24 -5.65 2.99
N VAL A 155 -1.78 -6.36 3.97
CA VAL A 155 -2.08 -7.80 3.85
C VAL A 155 -3.56 -7.93 3.55
N LEU A 156 -3.88 -8.53 2.40
CA LEU A 156 -5.22 -8.64 1.86
C LEU A 156 -5.67 -10.09 1.90
N GLU A 157 -6.92 -10.35 2.32
CA GLU A 157 -7.57 -11.65 2.10
C GLU A 157 -8.43 -11.60 0.83
N VAL A 158 -8.05 -12.37 -0.19
CA VAL A 158 -8.76 -12.41 -1.46
C VAL A 158 -9.07 -13.86 -1.82
N ASN A 159 -10.37 -14.19 -1.83
CA ASN A 159 -10.88 -15.54 -2.10
C ASN A 159 -10.28 -16.61 -1.15
N GLY A 160 -10.21 -16.31 0.15
CA GLY A 160 -9.71 -17.23 1.19
C GLY A 160 -8.19 -17.45 1.14
N ARG A 161 -7.44 -16.52 0.53
CA ARG A 161 -5.98 -16.55 0.47
C ARG A 161 -5.43 -15.19 0.82
N PHE A 162 -4.39 -15.18 1.64
CA PHE A 162 -3.66 -13.96 1.94
C PHE A 162 -2.64 -13.63 0.86
N VAL A 163 -2.57 -12.36 0.49
CA VAL A 163 -1.58 -11.76 -0.42
C VAL A 163 -1.15 -10.42 0.16
N ILE A 164 -0.05 -9.86 -0.34
CA ILE A 164 0.28 -8.45 -0.09
C ILE A 164 -0.30 -7.56 -1.19
N SER A 165 -0.46 -6.27 -0.90
CA SER A 165 -0.85 -5.28 -1.90
C SER A 165 0.27 -4.96 -2.88
N GLY A 166 0.01 -4.04 -3.82
CA GLY A 166 1.00 -3.64 -4.83
C GLY A 166 2.06 -2.71 -4.25
N ALA A 167 1.70 -1.92 -3.22
CA ALA A 167 2.61 -1.07 -2.50
C ALA A 167 3.37 -1.86 -1.40
N LEU A 168 4.70 -1.84 -1.49
CA LEU A 168 5.60 -2.41 -0.50
C LEU A 168 6.81 -1.49 -0.34
N LEU A 169 7.04 -1.03 0.88
CA LEU A 169 8.19 -0.21 1.25
C LEU A 169 9.11 -0.98 2.19
N PRO A 170 10.37 -1.26 1.83
CA PRO A 170 11.32 -1.82 2.77
C PRO A 170 11.80 -0.77 3.77
N PHE A 171 12.00 -1.20 5.00
CA PHE A 171 12.50 -0.38 6.10
C PHE A 171 13.86 -0.88 6.57
N SER A 172 14.75 0.07 6.84
CA SER A 172 15.96 -0.22 7.59
C SER A 172 15.58 -0.62 9.02
N ALA A 173 16.48 -1.33 9.71
CA ALA A 173 16.27 -1.68 11.11
C ALA A 173 16.02 -0.44 11.99
N GLN A 174 16.72 0.67 11.70
CA GLN A 174 16.58 1.93 12.42
C GLN A 174 15.22 2.60 12.14
N GLY A 175 14.85 2.77 10.87
CA GLY A 175 13.58 3.40 10.51
C GLY A 175 12.38 2.60 10.99
N ALA A 176 12.47 1.27 11.01
CA ALA A 176 11.45 0.44 11.61
C ALA A 176 11.32 0.64 13.13
N ALA A 177 12.43 0.77 13.85
CA ALA A 177 12.42 1.03 15.29
C ALA A 177 11.77 2.38 15.60
N GLU A 178 12.09 3.41 14.84
CA GLU A 178 11.50 4.75 14.98
C GLU A 178 9.98 4.74 14.79
N ILE A 179 9.47 4.02 13.78
CA ILE A 179 8.02 3.87 13.58
C ILE A 179 7.38 3.11 14.74
N ILE A 180 7.98 2.01 15.20
CA ILE A 180 7.44 1.22 16.31
C ILE A 180 7.35 2.09 17.57
N ASP A 181 8.39 2.87 17.87
CA ASP A 181 8.42 3.76 19.02
C ASP A 181 7.35 4.87 18.91
N ALA A 182 7.19 5.47 17.73
CA ALA A 182 6.14 6.47 17.48
C ALA A 182 4.74 5.90 17.72
N PHE A 183 4.44 4.70 17.22
CA PHE A 183 3.14 4.05 17.46
C PHE A 183 2.93 3.67 18.94
N ASN A 184 3.99 3.25 19.64
CA ASN A 184 3.91 2.95 21.07
C ASN A 184 3.60 4.19 21.91
N GLN A 185 4.10 5.37 21.51
CA GLN A 185 3.78 6.64 22.17
C GLN A 185 2.31 7.02 21.95
N LEU A 186 1.81 6.97 20.71
CA LEU A 186 0.42 7.26 20.38
C LEU A 186 -0.58 6.38 21.16
N ARG A 187 -0.23 5.10 21.37
CA ARG A 187 -1.03 4.15 22.17
C ARG A 187 -1.07 4.46 23.66
N GLN A 188 -0.10 5.20 24.20
CA GLN A 188 -0.08 5.62 25.60
C GLN A 188 -0.85 6.93 25.83
N GLU A 189 -1.05 7.72 24.78
CA GLU A 189 -1.76 9.00 24.81
C GLU A 189 -3.27 8.89 24.54
N SER A 190 -3.73 7.72 24.06
CA SER A 190 -5.14 7.40 23.77
C SER A 190 -5.82 6.65 24.93
#